data_AF-A0A7I9V5D1-F1
#
_entry.id   AF-A0A7I9V5D1-F1
#
_cell.length_a   1.000
_cell.length_b   1.000
_cell.length_c   1.000
_cell.angle_alpha   90.00
_cell.angle_beta   90.00
_cell.angle_gamma   90.00
#
_symmetry.space_group_name_H-M   'P 1'
#
loop_
_entity.id
_entity.type
_entity.pdbx_description
1 polymer ?
#
loop_
_entity_poly.entity_id
_entity_poly.type
_entity_poly.pdbx_seq_one_letter_code
_entity_poly.pdbx_strand_id
1 'polypeptide(L)'
;MKVRNRHLLPSFQFTVDGELSGWAQMAPAFPTTAPPTSVAWFMRTPHPDLSLDGRAVSPVSWLAAGKDPGRVVDMITTAFEFHAS
;
A
#
# COMPACT_ATOMS: atom_id res chain seq x y z
N MET A 1 11.15 5.42 -5.14
CA MET A 1 12.09 4.44 -5.72
C MET A 1 13.24 5.16 -6.40
N LYS A 2 14.50 4.72 -6.24
CA LYS A 2 15.65 5.27 -6.98
C LYS A 2 16.03 4.31 -8.10
N VAL A 3 15.87 4.72 -9.36
CA VAL A 3 16.27 3.93 -10.54
C VAL A 3 17.24 4.77 -11.37
N ARG A 4 18.46 4.27 -11.60
CA ARG A 4 19.50 4.97 -12.38
C ARG A 4 19.65 6.47 -12.00
N ASN A 5 19.73 6.73 -10.70
CA ASN A 5 19.83 8.07 -10.11
C ASN A 5 18.62 9.02 -10.31
N ARG A 6 17.45 8.48 -10.66
CA ARG A 6 16.18 9.22 -10.73
C ARG A 6 15.24 8.81 -9.61
N HIS A 7 14.50 9.78 -9.06
CA HIS A 7 13.43 9.54 -8.10
C HIS A 7 12.16 9.20 -8.88
N LEU A 8 11.68 7.97 -8.73
CA LEU A 8 10.44 7.48 -9.30
C LEU A 8 9.43 7.27 -8.18
N LEU A 9 8.19 7.65 -8.47
CA LEU A 9 7.04 7.30 -7.64
C LEU A 9 6.54 5.90 -8.05
N PRO A 10 6.10 5.05 -7.10
CA PRO A 10 5.51 3.77 -7.44
C PRO A 10 4.24 3.97 -8.27
N SER A 11 4.11 3.29 -9.42
CA SER A 11 3.00 3.52 -10.35
C SER A 11 1.63 3.14 -9.79
N PHE A 12 1.56 2.25 -8.80
CA PHE A 12 0.30 1.79 -8.22
C PHE A 12 -0.47 2.87 -7.46
N GLN A 13 0.18 4.00 -7.13
CA GLN A 13 -0.50 5.12 -6.46
C GLN A 13 -1.33 5.97 -7.42
N PHE A 14 -1.26 5.69 -8.73
CA PHE A 14 -1.98 6.41 -9.76
C PHE A 14 -2.99 5.48 -10.45
N THR A 15 -4.20 5.99 -10.64
CA THR A 15 -5.26 5.42 -11.47
C THR A 15 -5.38 6.23 -12.77
N VAL A 16 -6.26 5.82 -13.68
CA VAL A 16 -6.58 6.62 -14.88
C VAL A 16 -7.17 7.99 -14.55
N ASP A 17 -7.80 8.12 -13.37
CA ASP A 17 -8.53 9.32 -12.94
C ASP A 17 -7.74 10.19 -11.94
N GLY A 18 -6.52 9.78 -11.56
CA GLY A 18 -5.68 10.56 -10.64
C GLY A 18 -4.96 9.69 -9.60
N GLU A 19 -4.84 10.19 -8.38
CA GLU A 19 -4.26 9.42 -7.27
C GLU A 19 -5.26 8.34 -6.78
N LEU A 20 -4.74 7.20 -6.34
CA LEU A 20 -5.54 6.15 -5.73
C LEU A 20 -6.29 6.71 -4.51
N SER A 21 -7.62 6.65 -4.54
CA SER A 21 -8.44 7.15 -3.42
C SER A 21 -8.02 6.51 -2.10
N GLY A 22 -7.89 7.33 -1.05
CA GLY A 22 -7.41 6.88 0.27
C GLY A 22 -5.89 6.72 0.40
N TRP A 23 -5.12 6.85 -0.69
CA TRP A 23 -3.67 6.75 -0.64
C TRP A 23 -3.02 7.82 0.24
N ALA A 24 -3.43 9.09 0.11
CA ALA A 24 -2.85 10.19 0.89
C ALA A 24 -3.02 10.00 2.41
N GLN A 25 -4.11 9.35 2.84
CA GLN A 25 -4.35 9.01 4.25
C GLN A 25 -3.47 7.85 4.72
N MET A 26 -3.24 6.86 3.87
CA MET A 26 -2.57 5.62 4.23
C MET A 26 -1.04 5.70 4.07
N ALA A 27 -0.54 6.42 3.06
CA ALA A 27 0.89 6.53 2.76
C ALA A 27 1.76 6.95 3.96
N PRO A 28 1.33 7.87 4.85
CA PRO A 28 2.09 8.23 6.05
C PRO A 28 2.28 7.09 7.06
N ALA A 29 1.51 6.01 6.98
CA ALA A 29 1.65 4.85 7.88
C ALA A 29 2.90 4.02 7.57
N PHE A 30 3.44 4.09 6.34
CA PHE A 30 4.69 3.41 6.03
C PHE A 30 5.87 4.13 6.69
N PRO A 31 6.79 3.40 7.36
CA PRO A 31 8.02 3.99 7.83
C PRO A 31 8.81 4.61 6.68
N THR A 32 9.45 5.76 6.91
CA THR A 32 10.28 6.42 5.89
C THR A 32 11.50 5.59 5.49
N THR A 33 11.88 4.61 6.32
CA THR A 33 12.96 3.65 6.09
C THR A 33 12.51 2.41 5.31
N ALA A 34 11.19 2.22 5.10
CA ALA A 34 10.67 1.05 4.42
C ALA A 34 11.27 0.93 3.01
N PRO A 35 11.85 -0.23 2.64
CA PRO A 35 12.34 -0.45 1.30
C PRO A 35 11.20 -0.27 0.29
N PRO A 36 11.37 0.54 -0.78
CA PRO A 36 10.30 0.77 -1.74
C PRO A 36 9.75 -0.51 -2.40
N THR A 37 10.59 -1.53 -2.54
CA THR A 37 10.19 -2.86 -3.03
C THR A 37 9.26 -3.58 -2.05
N SER A 38 9.50 -3.48 -0.74
CA SER A 38 8.62 -4.05 0.30
C SER A 38 7.27 -3.36 0.32
N VAL A 39 7.23 -2.03 0.24
CA VAL A 39 5.98 -1.24 0.10
C VAL A 39 5.21 -1.70 -1.14
N ALA A 40 5.90 -1.81 -2.27
CA ALA A 40 5.27 -2.19 -3.52
C ALA A 40 4.76 -3.64 -3.52
N TRP A 41 5.45 -4.55 -2.85
CA TRP A 41 5.00 -5.92 -2.66
C TRP A 41 3.78 -5.98 -1.74
N PHE A 42 3.83 -5.33 -0.57
CA PHE A 42 2.71 -5.22 0.36
C PHE A 42 1.43 -4.71 -0.35
N MET A 43 1.55 -3.63 -1.12
CA MET A 43 0.40 -3.01 -1.80
C MET A 43 -0.26 -3.91 -2.86
N ARG A 44 0.47 -4.88 -3.43
CA ARG A 44 -0.02 -5.74 -4.52
C ARG A 44 -0.34 -7.17 -4.11
N THR A 45 0.06 -7.59 -2.91
CA THR A 45 -0.17 -8.95 -2.41
C THR A 45 -1.57 -9.05 -1.80
N PRO A 46 -2.42 -10.00 -2.24
CA PRO A 46 -3.70 -10.26 -1.59
C PRO A 46 -3.54 -10.66 -0.12
N HIS A 47 -4.41 -10.15 0.75
CA HIS A 47 -4.38 -10.44 2.18
C HIS A 47 -5.72 -10.98 2.67
N PRO A 48 -5.76 -12.02 3.54
CA PRO A 48 -7.02 -12.60 4.02
C PRO A 48 -7.90 -11.59 4.79
N ASP A 49 -7.28 -10.61 5.46
CA ASP A 49 -8.03 -9.56 6.16
C ASP A 49 -8.68 -8.55 5.21
N LEU A 50 -8.31 -8.51 3.93
CA LEU A 50 -8.93 -7.65 2.94
C LEU A 50 -9.75 -8.53 1.98
N SER A 51 -11.06 -8.62 2.22
CA SER A 51 -11.93 -9.50 1.43
C SER A 51 -13.07 -8.71 0.79
N LEU A 52 -13.21 -8.86 -0.53
CA LEU A 52 -14.35 -8.37 -1.31
C LEU A 52 -15.14 -9.59 -1.79
N ASP A 53 -16.43 -9.64 -1.44
CA ASP A 53 -17.34 -10.73 -1.81
C ASP A 53 -16.77 -12.13 -1.50
N GLY A 54 -16.08 -12.26 -0.36
CA GLY A 54 -15.47 -13.51 0.10
C GLY A 54 -14.13 -13.86 -0.55
N ARG A 55 -13.58 -13.02 -1.42
CA ARG A 55 -12.26 -13.21 -2.05
C ARG A 55 -11.23 -12.25 -1.47
N ALA A 56 -10.09 -12.79 -1.04
CA ALA A 56 -8.94 -11.99 -0.62
C ALA A 56 -8.44 -11.10 -1.77
N VAL A 57 -8.20 -9.82 -1.48
CA VAL A 57 -7.72 -8.82 -2.44
C VAL A 57 -6.51 -8.08 -1.91
N SER A 58 -5.79 -7.41 -2.80
CA SER A 58 -4.63 -6.59 -2.43
C SER A 58 -5.07 -5.25 -1.80
N PRO A 59 -4.21 -4.57 -1.03
CA PRO A 59 -4.46 -3.20 -0.58
C PRO A 59 -4.82 -2.22 -1.70
N VAL A 60 -4.16 -2.30 -2.87
CA VAL A 60 -4.52 -1.47 -4.03
C VAL A 60 -5.95 -1.74 -4.48
N SER A 61 -6.32 -3.02 -4.61
CA SER A 61 -7.68 -3.40 -5.01
C SER A 61 -8.74 -3.01 -3.99
N TRP A 62 -8.41 -3.09 -2.70
CA TRP A 62 -9.27 -2.66 -1.60
C TRP A 62 -9.57 -1.16 -1.66
N LEU A 63 -8.53 -0.33 -1.80
CA LEU A 63 -8.65 1.12 -1.93
C LEU A 63 -9.36 1.51 -3.24
N ALA A 64 -9.05 0.85 -4.35
CA ALA A 64 -9.71 1.08 -5.63
C ALA A 64 -11.21 0.76 -5.60
N ALA A 65 -11.63 -0.18 -4.75
CA ALA A 65 -13.04 -0.48 -4.49
C ALA A 65 -13.71 0.50 -3.50
N GLY A 66 -13.01 1.58 -3.12
CA GLY A 66 -13.51 2.63 -2.22
C GLY A 66 -13.70 2.16 -0.78
N LYS A 67 -13.00 1.10 -0.35
CA LYS A 67 -13.08 0.59 1.02
C LYS A 67 -12.19 1.38 1.97
N ASP A 68 -12.43 1.19 3.26
CA ASP A 68 -11.78 1.95 4.34
C ASP A 68 -10.24 1.77 4.33
N PRO A 69 -9.46 2.87 4.16
CA PRO A 69 -8.01 2.83 4.25
C PRO A 69 -7.49 2.46 5.64
N GLY A 70 -8.26 2.69 6.70
CA GLY A 70 -7.87 2.41 8.10
C GLY A 70 -7.42 0.98 8.31
N ARG A 71 -8.15 0.02 7.72
CA ARG A 71 -7.78 -1.40 7.78
C ARG A 71 -6.40 -1.71 7.19
N VAL A 72 -6.01 -0.98 6.15
CA VAL A 72 -4.69 -1.13 5.54
C VAL A 72 -3.62 -0.47 6.41
N VAL A 73 -3.93 0.65 7.06
CA VAL A 73 -3.03 1.32 8.01
C VAL A 73 -2.69 0.40 9.20
N ASP A 74 -3.68 -0.31 9.74
CA ASP A 74 -3.45 -1.28 10.83
C ASP A 74 -2.49 -2.39 10.38
N MET A 75 -2.71 -2.93 9.18
CA MET A 75 -1.83 -3.94 8.59
C MET A 75 -0.40 -3.43 8.34
N ILE A 76 -0.24 -2.17 7.90
CA ILE A 76 1.08 -1.56 7.71
C ILE A 76 1.81 -1.48 9.04
N THR A 77 1.13 -1.02 10.09
CA THR A 77 1.69 -0.91 11.44
C THR A 77 2.22 -2.27 11.90
N THR A 78 1.42 -3.33 11.78
CA THR A 78 1.87 -4.70 12.13
C THR A 78 3.01 -5.21 11.24
N ALA A 79 2.93 -5.02 9.92
CA ALA A 79 3.88 -5.61 8.98
C ALA A 79 5.26 -4.93 8.98
N PHE A 80 5.32 -3.64 9.31
CA PHE A 80 6.54 -2.84 9.25
C PHE A 80 7.14 -2.49 10.62
N GLU A 81 6.47 -2.82 11.73
CA GLU A 81 7.04 -2.78 13.09
C GLU A 81 8.23 -3.76 13.28
N PHE A 82 8.29 -4.85 12.51
CA PHE A 82 9.21 -5.97 12.75
C PHE A 82 10.63 -5.87 12.15
N HIS A 83 11.02 -4.76 11.51
CA HIS A 83 12.31 -4.67 10.79
C HIS A 83 13.22 -3.51 11.24
N ALA A 84 12.98 -2.93 12.43
CA ALA A 84 13.77 -1.83 12.99
C ALA A 84 14.76 -2.25 14.09
N SER A 85 15.17 -3.53 14.13
CA SER A 85 16.17 -4.06 15.09
C SER A 85 17.47 -4.43 14.39
#